data_AF-A0A355FSC6-F1
#
_entry.id   AF-A0A355FSC6-F1
#
_cell.length_a   1.000
_cell.length_b   1.000
_cell.length_c   1.000
_cell.angle_alpha   90.00
_cell.angle_beta   90.00
_cell.angle_gamma   90.00
#
_symmetry.space_group_name_H-M   'P 1'
#
loop_
_entity.id
_entity.type
_entity.pdbx_description
1 polymer ?
#
loop_
_entity_poly.entity_id
_entity_poly.type
_entity_poly.pdbx_seq_one_letter_code
_entity_poly.pdbx_strand_id
1 'polypeptide(L)'
;MRLFDFAFVPNYPEPLERLKNLAANEHWGRGARMLRSYFNHMFDKVMDDGLLTVHPNGNSAVFHTGLLTRSDQDIYAVFVPNERDDAQDWFFRGFSTRDAIGLGDLLAEHEDLPARPRFIQRPEQ
;
A
#
# COMPACT_ATOMS: atom_id res chain seq x y z
N MET A 1 10.62 10.75 -1.29
CA MET A 1 11.11 9.38 -1.53
C MET A 1 10.12 8.66 -2.42
N ARG A 2 10.55 7.93 -3.48
CA ARG A 2 9.63 7.17 -4.34
C ARG A 2 9.52 5.71 -3.90
N LEU A 3 8.49 5.01 -4.38
CA LEU A 3 8.24 3.60 -4.05
C LEU A 3 9.45 2.69 -4.30
N PHE A 4 10.10 2.83 -5.45
CA PHE A 4 11.24 1.97 -5.84
C PHE A 4 12.57 2.37 -5.20
N ASP A 5 12.64 3.55 -4.58
CA ASP A 5 13.77 3.93 -3.72
C ASP A 5 13.57 3.35 -2.31
N PHE A 6 12.31 3.32 -1.85
CA PHE A 6 11.94 2.83 -0.52
C PHE A 6 11.94 1.30 -0.42
N ALA A 7 11.42 0.61 -1.43
CA ALA A 7 11.22 -0.83 -1.38
C ALA A 7 11.53 -1.53 -2.70
N PHE A 8 12.00 -2.77 -2.59
CA PHE A 8 12.05 -3.71 -3.68
C PHE A 8 10.63 -4.25 -3.97
N VAL A 9 10.15 -4.09 -5.20
CA VAL A 9 8.82 -4.52 -5.62
C VAL A 9 8.93 -5.53 -6.77
N PRO A 10 8.97 -6.85 -6.47
CA PRO A 10 9.09 -7.86 -7.52
C PRO A 10 7.83 -7.92 -8.37
N ASN A 11 8.01 -8.14 -9.68
CA ASN A 11 6.92 -8.36 -10.63
C ASN A 11 5.78 -7.34 -10.50
N TYR A 12 6.10 -6.06 -10.39
CA TYR A 12 5.15 -4.98 -10.05
C TYR A 12 3.75 -5.03 -10.73
N PRO A 13 3.59 -5.48 -11.99
CA PRO A 13 2.26 -5.72 -12.56
C PRO A 13 1.37 -6.69 -11.75
N GLU A 14 1.92 -7.74 -11.15
CA GLU A 14 1.18 -8.77 -10.41
C GLU A 14 0.56 -8.23 -9.11
N PRO A 15 1.30 -7.52 -8.22
CA PRO A 15 0.71 -6.79 -7.12
C PRO A 15 -0.47 -5.90 -7.51
N LEU A 16 -0.34 -5.15 -8.61
CA LEU A 16 -1.39 -4.24 -9.07
C LEU A 16 -2.64 -5.01 -9.50
N GLU A 17 -2.50 -6.12 -10.21
CA GLU A 17 -3.65 -6.97 -10.53
C GLU A 17 -4.30 -7.57 -9.28
N ARG A 18 -3.51 -7.91 -8.23
CA ARG A 18 -4.08 -8.33 -6.94
C ARG A 18 -4.86 -7.21 -6.27
N LEU A 19 -4.32 -5.99 -6.25
CA LEU A 19 -5.01 -4.82 -5.70
C LEU A 19 -6.34 -4.55 -6.42
N LYS A 20 -6.33 -4.59 -7.75
CA LYS A 20 -7.53 -4.44 -8.59
C LYS A 20 -8.61 -5.46 -8.26
N ASN A 21 -8.23 -6.71 -8.03
CA ASN A 21 -9.17 -7.79 -7.72
C ASN A 21 -9.71 -7.69 -6.30
N LEU A 22 -8.90 -7.18 -5.37
CA LEU A 22 -9.26 -7.00 -3.97
C LEU A 22 -10.18 -5.79 -3.77
N ALA A 23 -9.91 -4.70 -4.49
CA ALA A 23 -10.66 -3.46 -4.40
C ALA A 23 -12.12 -3.63 -4.87
N ALA A 24 -13.00 -2.77 -4.36
CA ALA A 24 -14.32 -2.53 -4.93
C ALA A 24 -14.21 -2.22 -6.43
N ASN A 25 -15.32 -2.35 -7.17
CA ASN A 25 -15.32 -2.30 -8.63
C ASN A 25 -14.97 -0.90 -9.17
N GLU A 26 -13.68 -0.60 -9.20
CA GLU A 26 -13.09 0.67 -9.61
C GLU A 26 -12.71 0.67 -11.10
N HIS A 27 -12.96 1.78 -11.79
CA HIS A 27 -12.74 1.87 -13.24
C HIS A 27 -11.30 2.29 -13.57
N TRP A 28 -10.35 1.34 -13.56
CA TRP A 28 -8.92 1.58 -13.79
C TRP A 28 -8.50 1.81 -15.26
N GLY A 29 -9.46 1.89 -16.17
CA GLY A 29 -9.24 2.00 -17.61
C GLY A 29 -8.77 0.70 -18.26
N ARG A 30 -8.59 0.72 -19.59
CA ARG A 30 -8.14 -0.48 -20.34
C ARG A 30 -6.79 -0.97 -19.83
N GLY A 31 -6.72 -2.25 -19.47
CA GLY A 31 -5.50 -2.90 -18.97
C GLY A 31 -4.99 -2.34 -17.64
N ALA A 32 -5.86 -1.77 -16.80
CA ALA A 32 -5.48 -1.19 -15.50
C ALA A 32 -4.40 -0.09 -15.58
N ARG A 33 -4.30 0.61 -16.72
CA ARG A 33 -3.26 1.62 -16.97
C ARG A 33 -3.21 2.71 -15.91
N MET A 34 -4.35 3.06 -15.32
CA MET A 34 -4.43 4.11 -14.30
C MET A 34 -4.02 3.60 -12.91
N LEU A 35 -4.11 2.29 -12.66
CA LEU A 35 -3.83 1.71 -11.34
C LEU A 35 -2.35 1.84 -10.96
N ARG A 36 -1.45 1.67 -11.93
CA ARG A 36 -0.01 1.89 -11.70
C ARG A 36 0.29 3.33 -11.29
N SER A 37 -0.27 4.30 -12.02
CA SER A 37 -0.08 5.72 -11.68
C SER A 37 -0.72 6.05 -10.34
N TYR A 38 -1.93 5.54 -10.09
CA TYR A 38 -2.62 5.69 -8.81
C TYR A 38 -1.77 5.19 -7.65
N PHE A 39 -1.26 3.95 -7.71
CA PHE A 39 -0.51 3.39 -6.59
C PHE A 39 0.82 4.13 -6.33
N ASN A 40 1.54 4.51 -7.40
CA ASN A 40 2.74 5.33 -7.25
C ASN A 40 2.43 6.69 -6.59
N HIS A 41 1.39 7.38 -7.06
CA HIS A 41 0.97 8.66 -6.48
C HIS A 41 0.43 8.51 -5.05
N MET A 42 -0.23 7.39 -4.75
CA MET A 42 -0.66 7.06 -3.39
C MET A 42 0.55 6.94 -2.47
N PHE A 43 1.58 6.21 -2.88
CA PHE A 43 2.81 6.09 -2.11
C PHE A 43 3.45 7.47 -1.89
N ASP A 44 3.57 8.28 -2.95
CA ASP A 44 4.11 9.64 -2.81
C ASP A 44 3.33 10.46 -1.77
N LYS A 45 1.99 10.40 -1.81
CA LYS A 45 1.11 11.12 -0.88
C LYS A 45 1.28 10.64 0.56
N VAL A 46 1.33 9.33 0.76
CA VAL A 46 1.55 8.70 2.07
C VAL A 46 2.88 9.15 2.67
N MET A 47 3.92 9.20 1.85
CA MET A 47 5.23 9.68 2.28
C MET A 47 5.24 11.17 2.62
N ASP A 48 4.57 12.00 1.81
CA ASP A 48 4.46 13.45 2.02
C ASP A 48 3.66 13.80 3.29
N ASP A 49 2.58 13.05 3.54
CA ASP A 49 1.71 13.25 4.71
C ASP A 49 2.21 12.58 5.99
N GLY A 50 3.27 11.75 5.92
CA GLY A 50 3.73 10.95 7.05
C GLY A 50 2.75 9.86 7.49
N LEU A 51 2.01 9.26 6.54
CA LEU A 51 1.00 8.23 6.80
C LEU A 51 1.53 6.79 6.66
N LEU A 52 2.84 6.62 6.47
CA LEU A 52 3.49 5.32 6.56
C LEU A 52 3.79 5.03 8.04
N THR A 53 3.35 3.88 8.54
CA THR A 53 3.65 3.43 9.89
C THR A 53 4.66 2.29 9.84
N VAL A 54 5.74 2.42 10.60
CA VAL A 54 6.73 1.35 10.81
C VAL A 54 6.48 0.75 12.19
N HIS A 55 6.38 -0.57 12.27
CA HIS A 55 6.20 -1.25 13.55
C HIS A 55 7.43 -1.01 14.44
N PRO A 56 7.29 -0.84 15.78
CA PRO A 56 8.43 -0.54 16.66
C PRO A 56 9.56 -1.58 16.62
N ASN A 57 9.23 -2.84 16.35
CA ASN A 57 10.23 -3.92 16.24
C ASN A 57 10.90 -3.96 14.85
N GLY A 58 10.54 -3.06 13.93
CA GLY A 58 11.09 -2.97 12.58
C GLY A 58 10.69 -4.11 11.64
N ASN A 59 9.79 -5.01 12.04
CA ASN A 59 9.41 -6.19 11.25
C ASN A 59 8.46 -5.88 10.08
N SER A 60 7.81 -4.71 10.09
CA SER A 60 6.89 -4.32 9.03
C SER A 60 6.75 -2.80 8.91
N ALA A 61 6.49 -2.35 7.69
CA ALA A 61 6.01 -1.02 7.39
C ALA A 61 4.72 -1.11 6.59
N VAL A 62 3.73 -0.28 6.91
CA VAL A 62 2.38 -0.38 6.36
C VAL A 62 1.81 0.99 6.06
N PHE A 63 0.97 1.08 5.02
CA PHE A 63 0.16 2.26 4.76
C PHE A 63 -1.20 1.89 4.17
N HIS A 64 -2.18 2.76 4.36
CA HIS A 64 -3.53 2.58 3.82
C HIS A 64 -3.59 2.99 2.33
N THR A 65 -4.04 2.10 1.44
CA THR A 65 -4.01 2.30 -0.02
C THR A 65 -5.02 3.32 -0.55
N GLY A 66 -6.00 3.71 0.26
CA GLY A 66 -7.09 4.61 -0.11
C GLY A 66 -8.29 3.86 -0.70
N LEU A 67 -8.14 2.56 -0.96
CA LEU A 67 -9.17 1.69 -1.52
C LEU A 67 -9.83 0.84 -0.44
N LEU A 68 -11.07 0.46 -0.72
CA LEU A 68 -11.87 -0.49 0.06
C LEU A 68 -12.06 -1.77 -0.73
N THR A 69 -12.25 -2.90 -0.05
CA THR A 69 -12.76 -4.11 -0.66
C THR A 69 -14.25 -3.97 -1.01
N ARG A 70 -14.81 -4.96 -1.72
CA ARG A 70 -16.26 -5.05 -1.98
C ARG A 70 -17.11 -5.19 -0.72
N SER A 71 -16.51 -5.53 0.42
CA SER A 71 -17.15 -5.67 1.72
C SER A 71 -16.79 -4.52 2.66
N ASP A 72 -16.41 -3.36 2.10
CA ASP A 72 -16.07 -2.13 2.83
C ASP A 72 -14.93 -2.30 3.85
N GLN A 73 -14.00 -3.23 3.61
CA GLN A 73 -12.78 -3.35 4.41
C GLN A 73 -11.65 -2.50 3.82
N ASP A 74 -10.87 -1.85 4.68
CA ASP A 74 -9.69 -1.09 4.27
C ASP A 74 -8.59 -2.01 3.73
N ILE A 75 -7.96 -1.56 2.63
CA ILE A 75 -6.83 -2.26 2.02
C ILE A 75 -5.54 -1.53 2.35
N TYR A 76 -4.58 -2.27 2.91
CA TYR A 76 -3.26 -1.79 3.29
C TYR A 76 -2.18 -2.41 2.41
N ALA A 77 -1.14 -1.64 2.13
CA ALA A 77 0.11 -2.12 1.55
C ALA A 77 1.06 -2.53 2.69
N VAL A 78 1.64 -3.72 2.57
CA VAL A 78 2.51 -4.31 3.60
C VAL A 78 3.91 -4.51 3.06
N PHE A 79 4.89 -4.00 3.79
CA PHE A 79 6.32 -4.14 3.55
C PHE A 79 6.98 -4.84 4.72
N VAL A 80 8.01 -5.61 4.44
CA VAL A 80 8.86 -6.28 5.44
C VAL A 80 10.32 -5.91 5.18
N PRO A 81 11.24 -6.03 6.16
CA PRO A 81 12.66 -5.85 5.91
C PRO A 81 13.13 -6.70 4.75
N ASN A 82 13.94 -6.10 3.89
CA ASN A 82 14.57 -6.84 2.81
C ASN A 82 15.70 -7.71 3.38
N GLU A 83 15.82 -8.94 2.90
CA GLU A 83 16.88 -9.86 3.33
C GLU A 83 18.24 -9.53 2.70
N ARG A 84 18.26 -8.62 1.73
CA ARG A 84 19.45 -8.19 1.01
C ARG A 84 19.95 -6.86 1.52
N ASP A 85 21.14 -6.84 2.10
CA ASP A 85 21.82 -5.62 2.53
C ASP A 85 22.27 -4.72 1.37
N ASP A 86 22.35 -5.25 0.14
CA ASP A 86 22.73 -4.52 -1.08
C ASP A 86 21.54 -3.97 -1.87
N ALA A 87 20.35 -3.94 -1.27
CA ALA A 87 19.10 -3.52 -1.91
C ALA A 87 18.38 -2.45 -1.06
N GLN A 88 17.15 -2.09 -1.48
CA GLN A 88 16.28 -1.23 -0.68
C GLN A 88 15.97 -1.87 0.68
N ASP A 89 15.90 -1.06 1.75
CA ASP A 89 15.64 -1.52 3.12
C ASP A 89 14.36 -2.36 3.26
N TRP A 90 13.35 -2.04 2.44
CA TRP A 90 12.05 -2.70 2.49
C TRP A 90 11.81 -3.60 1.28
N PHE A 91 11.06 -4.66 1.49
CA PHE A 91 10.53 -5.55 0.47
C PHE A 91 9.01 -5.45 0.46
N PHE A 92 8.42 -5.14 -0.69
CA PHE A 92 6.98 -5.09 -0.83
C PHE A 92 6.40 -6.50 -0.81
N ARG A 93 5.67 -6.84 0.25
CA ARG A 93 5.13 -8.18 0.47
C ARG A 93 3.77 -8.38 -0.19
N GLY A 94 2.92 -7.36 -0.20
CA GLY A 94 1.61 -7.44 -0.83
C GLY A 94 0.57 -6.48 -0.25
N PHE A 95 -0.68 -6.73 -0.63
CA PHE A 95 -1.85 -6.02 -0.12
C PHE A 95 -2.65 -6.92 0.82
N SER A 96 -3.22 -6.35 1.87
CA SER A 96 -4.03 -7.09 2.82
C SER A 96 -5.09 -6.23 3.49
N THR A 97 -6.11 -6.89 4.06
CA THR A 97 -7.05 -6.27 4.99
C THR A 97 -6.67 -6.67 6.41
N ARG A 98 -7.16 -5.93 7.41
CA ARG A 98 -6.87 -6.22 8.83
C ARG A 98 -7.23 -7.65 9.23
N ASP A 99 -8.34 -8.18 8.71
CA ASP A 99 -8.87 -9.50 9.09
C ASP A 99 -8.35 -10.66 8.22
N ALA A 100 -7.47 -10.39 7.25
CA ALA A 100 -6.97 -11.43 6.35
C ALA A 100 -5.88 -12.29 7.01
N ILE A 101 -5.95 -13.61 6.85
CA ILE A 101 -4.91 -14.52 7.34
C ILE A 101 -3.59 -14.28 6.60
N GLY A 102 -2.46 -14.30 7.31
CA GLY A 102 -1.12 -14.13 6.78
C GLY A 102 -0.63 -12.69 6.89
N LEU A 103 -0.89 -11.85 5.88
CA LEU A 103 -0.45 -10.45 5.93
C LEU A 103 -1.27 -9.58 6.88
N GLY A 104 -2.51 -9.98 7.22
CA GLY A 104 -3.30 -9.29 8.23
C GLY A 104 -2.79 -9.53 9.64
N ASP A 105 -2.07 -10.63 9.90
CA ASP A 105 -1.39 -10.85 11.18
C ASP A 105 -0.34 -9.74 11.43
N LEU A 106 0.43 -9.38 10.40
CA LEU A 106 1.38 -8.24 10.47
C LEU A 106 0.65 -6.91 10.70
N LEU A 107 -0.56 -6.72 10.16
CA LEU A 107 -1.36 -5.53 10.40
C LEU A 107 -1.92 -5.50 11.84
N ALA A 108 -2.28 -6.66 12.38
CA ALA A 108 -2.79 -6.79 13.74
C ALA A 108 -1.73 -6.56 14.81
N GLU A 109 -0.44 -6.70 14.48
CA GLU A 109 0.68 -6.34 15.36
C GLU A 109 0.81 -4.83 15.58
N HIS A 110 0.32 -3.98 14.67
CA HIS A 110 0.33 -2.53 14.87
C HIS A 110 -0.74 -2.14 15.88
N GLU A 111 -0.35 -1.36 16.90
CA GLU A 111 -1.26 -0.78 17.90
C GLU A 111 -2.37 0.03 17.20
N ASP A 112 -1.95 0.90 16.28
CA ASP A 112 -2.83 1.68 15.40
C ASP A 112 -2.45 1.48 13.94
N LEU A 113 -3.46 1.31 13.09
CA LEU A 113 -3.26 1.25 11.64
C LEU A 113 -3.17 2.67 11.04
N PRO A 114 -2.36 2.84 9.99
CA PRO A 114 -2.18 4.13 9.34
C PRO A 114 -3.50 4.67 8.79
N ALA A 115 -3.72 5.97 9.00
CA ALA A 115 -4.94 6.63 8.54
C ALA A 115 -5.05 6.64 7.00
N ARG A 116 -6.28 6.64 6.51
CA ARG A 116 -6.57 6.74 5.08
C ARG A 116 -6.08 8.09 4.50
N PRO A 117 -5.26 8.10 3.44
CA PRO A 117 -4.87 9.32 2.75
C PRO A 117 -6.08 10.05 2.18
N ARG A 118 -6.11 11.38 2.35
CA ARG A 118 -7.15 12.24 1.79
C ARG A 118 -6.58 13.09 0.66
N PHE A 119 -7.11 12.88 -0.54
CA PHE A 119 -6.87 13.80 -1.65
C PHE A 119 -7.84 14.97 -1.49
N ILE A 120 -7.31 16.13 -1.09
CA ILE A 120 -8.09 17.36 -1.11
C ILE A 120 -8.45 17.59 -2.58
N GLN A 121 -9.71 17.39 -2.95
CA GLN A 121 -10.23 17.96 -4.18
C GLN A 121 -10.09 19.47 -4.00
N ARG A 122 -9.09 20.07 -4.66
CA ARG A 122 -9.03 21.52 -4.76
C ARG A 122 -10.38 21.96 -5.35
N PRO A 123 -11.16 22.83 -4.70
CA PRO A 123 -12.29 23.43 -5.37
C PRO A 123 -11.72 24.14 -6.60
N GLU A 124 -12.17 23.73 -7.78
CA GLU A 124 -11.85 24.39 -9.03
C GLU A 124 -12.18 25.88 -8.84
N GLN A 125 -11.18 26.74 -9.02
CA GLN A 125 -11.27 28.19 -8.87
C GLN A 125 -12.06 28.80 -10.03
#